data_AF-A0A9Y2IBR8-F1
#
_entry.id   AF-A0A9Y2IBR8-F1
#
_cell.length_a   1.000
_cell.length_b   1.000
_cell.length_c   1.000
_cell.angle_alpha   90.00
_cell.angle_beta   90.00
_cell.angle_gamma   90.00
#
_symmetry.space_group_name_H-M   'P 1'
#
loop_
_entity.id
_entity.type
_entity.pdbx_description
1 polymer ?
#
loop_
_entity_poly.entity_id
_entity_poly.type
_entity_poly.pdbx_seq_one_letter_code
_entity_poly.pdbx_strand_id
1 'polypeptide(L)'
;MADGPTLSVPSWSAATCWSPPSGPSLYGEPAVRAAITAGAHYLDSTGESQFIRQIFEHYGPGARAAGCALLTAFGYDHVPGNLAGALALRDAATAWTSPTSHPESSPSAAEHGHRPRA
;
A
#
# COMPACT_ATOMS: atom_id res chain seq x y z
N MET A 1 31.07 0.53 24.07
CA MET A 1 29.83 0.42 24.89
C MET A 1 28.96 1.59 24.47
N ALA A 2 28.15 1.39 23.43
CA ALA A 2 27.30 2.43 22.86
C ALA A 2 25.86 2.06 23.19
N ASP A 3 25.21 2.89 24.00
CA ASP A 3 23.79 2.79 24.29
C ASP A 3 23.01 3.14 23.02
N GLY A 4 22.53 2.12 22.32
CA GLY A 4 21.56 2.29 21.24
C GLY A 4 20.22 2.78 21.81
N PRO A 5 19.40 3.49 21.01
CA PRO A 5 18.12 3.97 21.49
C PRO A 5 17.28 2.77 21.95
N THR A 6 16.95 2.74 23.24
CA THR A 6 15.99 1.80 23.79
C THR A 6 14.65 2.13 23.15
N LEU A 7 14.25 1.37 22.14
CA LEU A 7 12.88 1.37 21.64
C LEU A 7 12.01 0.92 22.81
N SER A 8 11.39 1.88 23.50
CA SER A 8 10.27 1.60 24.39
C SER A 8 9.21 0.96 23.51
N VAL A 9 9.10 -0.37 23.59
CA VAL A 9 7.98 -1.09 22.98
C VAL A 9 6.74 -0.59 23.71
N PRO A 10 5.82 0.16 23.05
CA PRO A 10 4.56 0.49 23.68
C PRO A 10 3.89 -0.83 24.10
N SER A 11 3.18 -0.83 25.21
CA SER A 11 2.23 -1.91 25.50
C SER A 11 1.23 -1.95 24.34
N TRP A 12 1.46 -2.87 23.40
CA TRP A 12 0.67 -2.99 22.18
C TRP A 12 -0.42 -4.01 22.46
N SER A 13 -1.68 -3.57 22.41
CA SER A 13 -2.80 -4.48 22.27
C SER A 13 -3.02 -4.71 20.77
N ALA A 14 -2.91 -5.97 20.34
CA ALA A 14 -3.26 -6.40 19.01
C ALA A 14 -4.45 -7.37 19.07
N ALA A 15 -5.44 -7.13 18.22
CA ALA A 15 -6.47 -8.10 17.92
C ALA A 15 -6.05 -8.89 16.68
N THR A 16 -5.89 -10.20 16.84
CA THR A 16 -5.53 -11.11 15.75
C THR A 16 -6.76 -11.88 15.29
N CYS A 17 -7.08 -11.82 14.00
CA CYS A 17 -8.11 -12.68 13.41
C CYS A 17 -7.43 -13.78 12.58
N TRP A 18 -7.63 -15.04 12.98
CA TRP A 18 -7.26 -16.21 12.19
C TRP A 18 -8.36 -16.51 11.17
N SER A 19 -8.00 -16.96 9.96
CA SER A 19 -8.96 -17.36 8.93
C SER A 19 -9.56 -18.74 9.26
N PRO A 20 -10.83 -18.87 9.68
CA PRO A 20 -11.46 -20.18 9.79
C PRO A 20 -11.69 -20.77 8.38
N PRO A 21 -12.02 -22.08 8.26
CA PRO A 21 -12.31 -22.74 6.98
C PRO A 21 -13.40 -22.06 6.13
N SER A 22 -14.22 -21.23 6.76
CA SER A 22 -15.33 -20.45 6.19
C SER A 22 -14.96 -19.02 5.77
N GLY A 23 -13.71 -18.60 5.95
CA GLY A 23 -13.24 -17.23 5.62
C GLY A 23 -13.52 -16.17 6.71
N PRO A 24 -13.00 -14.95 6.55
CA PRO A 24 -13.19 -13.80 7.44
C PRO A 24 -14.61 -13.25 7.39
N SER A 25 -15.46 -13.69 6.46
CA SER A 25 -16.81 -13.15 6.24
C SER A 25 -17.72 -13.25 7.47
N LEU A 26 -17.44 -14.15 8.42
CA LEU A 26 -18.18 -14.23 9.69
C LEU A 26 -17.58 -13.40 10.84
N TYR A 27 -16.26 -13.21 10.89
CA TYR A 27 -15.59 -12.63 12.07
C TYR A 27 -14.65 -11.45 11.80
N GLY A 28 -14.26 -11.22 10.56
CA GLY A 28 -13.32 -10.18 10.16
C GLY A 28 -13.82 -8.77 10.48
N GLU A 29 -15.03 -8.42 10.03
CA GLU A 29 -15.61 -7.11 10.31
C GLU A 29 -15.87 -6.86 11.81
N PRO A 30 -16.48 -7.79 12.57
CA PRO A 30 -16.58 -7.66 14.02
C PRO A 30 -15.23 -7.44 14.70
N ALA A 31 -14.18 -8.16 14.28
CA ALA A 31 -12.84 -8.03 14.85
C ALA A 31 -12.21 -6.66 14.55
N VAL A 32 -12.32 -6.16 13.31
CA VAL A 32 -11.83 -4.81 12.93
C VAL A 32 -12.53 -3.74 13.74
N ARG A 33 -13.87 -3.82 13.85
CA ARG A 33 -14.65 -2.85 14.63
C ARG A 33 -14.29 -2.85 16.11
N ALA A 34 -14.10 -4.02 16.69
CA ALA A 34 -13.68 -4.16 18.08
C ALA A 34 -12.28 -3.54 18.30
N ALA A 35 -11.33 -3.80 17.39
CA ALA A 35 -9.99 -3.23 17.44
C ALA A 35 -10.02 -1.70 17.40
N ILE A 36 -10.76 -1.11 16.45
CA ILE A 36 -10.91 0.35 16.33
C ILE A 36 -11.56 0.93 17.60
N THR A 37 -12.61 0.30 18.10
CA THR A 37 -13.33 0.75 19.31
C THR A 37 -12.40 0.75 20.54
N ALA A 38 -11.51 -0.24 20.63
CA ALA A 38 -10.54 -0.36 21.71
C ALA A 38 -9.28 0.50 21.52
N GLY A 39 -9.10 1.16 20.36
CA GLY A 39 -7.84 1.83 20.00
C GLY A 39 -6.67 0.84 19.79
N ALA A 40 -6.97 -0.43 19.52
CA ALA A 40 -6.00 -1.50 19.35
C ALA A 40 -5.64 -1.69 17.87
N HIS A 41 -4.41 -2.14 17.60
CA HIS A 41 -4.02 -2.52 16.25
C HIS A 41 -4.72 -3.82 15.84
N TYR A 42 -5.10 -3.90 14.57
CA TYR A 42 -5.68 -5.09 13.98
C TYR A 42 -4.68 -5.75 13.04
N LEU A 43 -4.47 -7.05 13.19
CA LEU A 43 -3.70 -7.88 12.26
C LEU A 43 -4.51 -9.12 11.87
N ASP A 44 -4.46 -9.49 10.60
CA ASP A 44 -4.95 -10.78 10.11
C ASP A 44 -3.97 -11.40 9.11
N SER A 45 -4.10 -12.71 8.89
CA SER A 45 -3.40 -13.42 7.82
C SER A 45 -4.27 -13.63 6.57
N THR A 46 -5.45 -13.02 6.53
CA THR A 46 -6.45 -13.26 5.50
C THR A 46 -6.08 -12.53 4.20
N GLY A 47 -5.85 -13.33 3.15
CA GLY A 47 -5.54 -12.85 1.81
C GLY A 47 -6.74 -12.47 0.95
N GLU A 48 -7.95 -12.46 1.49
CA GLU A 48 -9.17 -12.30 0.69
C GLU A 48 -9.34 -10.87 0.18
N SER A 49 -9.17 -10.69 -1.13
CA SER A 49 -9.13 -9.37 -1.76
C SER A 49 -10.38 -8.52 -1.50
N GLN A 50 -11.57 -9.14 -1.38
CA GLN A 50 -12.81 -8.41 -1.07
C GLN A 50 -12.80 -7.83 0.35
N PHE A 51 -12.36 -8.61 1.33
CA PHE A 51 -12.25 -8.15 2.72
C PHE A 51 -11.15 -7.09 2.89
N ILE A 52 -9.99 -7.31 2.27
CA ILE A 52 -8.89 -6.33 2.23
C ILE A 52 -9.41 -5.00 1.66
N ARG A 53 -10.10 -5.02 0.51
CA ARG A 53 -10.68 -3.82 -0.10
C ARG A 53 -11.66 -3.12 0.84
N GLN A 54 -12.55 -3.89 1.49
CA GLN A 54 -13.52 -3.35 2.44
C GLN A 54 -12.82 -2.59 3.59
N ILE A 55 -11.73 -3.14 4.15
CA ILE A 55 -10.94 -2.48 5.19
C ILE A 55 -10.37 -1.15 4.71
N PHE A 56 -9.73 -1.13 3.53
CA PHE A 56 -9.14 0.09 2.96
C PHE A 56 -10.19 1.17 2.67
N GLU A 57 -11.34 0.79 2.12
CA GLU A 57 -12.38 1.73 1.70
C GLU A 57 -13.18 2.30 2.88
N HIS A 58 -13.45 1.50 3.92
CA HIS A 58 -14.44 1.87 4.94
C HIS A 58 -13.85 2.17 6.32
N TYR A 59 -12.71 1.57 6.67
CA TYR A 59 -12.23 1.57 8.05
C TYR A 59 -11.02 2.47 8.30
N GLY A 60 -10.38 2.99 7.24
CA GLY A 60 -9.22 3.88 7.32
C GLY A 60 -9.45 5.14 8.18
N PRO A 61 -10.53 5.93 7.96
CA PRO A 61 -10.79 7.12 8.75
C PRO A 61 -11.01 6.83 10.25
N GLY A 62 -11.75 5.75 10.56
CA GLY A 62 -12.02 5.33 11.93
C GLY A 62 -10.77 4.87 12.68
N ALA A 63 -9.94 4.04 12.04
CA ALA A 63 -8.68 3.60 12.61
C ALA A 63 -7.72 4.76 12.87
N ARG A 64 -7.63 5.72 11.94
CA ARG A 64 -6.82 6.93 12.10
C ARG A 64 -7.29 7.77 13.29
N ALA A 65 -8.59 7.97 13.45
CA ALA A 65 -9.15 8.71 14.58
C ALA A 65 -8.89 7.99 15.92
N ALA A 66 -8.94 6.66 15.93
CA ALA A 66 -8.64 5.84 17.10
C ALA A 66 -7.14 5.68 17.40
N GLY A 67 -6.25 6.20 16.52
CA GLY A 67 -4.80 6.07 16.68
C GLY A 67 -4.28 4.64 16.45
N CYS A 68 -5.04 3.79 15.78
CA CYS A 68 -4.66 2.40 15.52
C CYS A 68 -4.37 2.13 14.04
N ALA A 69 -3.78 0.97 13.79
CA ALA A 69 -3.40 0.50 12.46
C ALA A 69 -4.17 -0.78 12.14
N LEU A 70 -4.57 -0.92 10.89
CA LEU A 70 -5.21 -2.13 10.36
C LEU A 70 -4.27 -2.75 9.33
N LEU A 71 -3.77 -3.94 9.60
CA LEU A 71 -2.83 -4.65 8.74
C LEU A 71 -3.41 -5.99 8.32
N THR A 72 -3.89 -6.03 7.08
CA THR A 72 -4.47 -7.22 6.46
C THR A 72 -3.41 -8.04 5.75
N ALA A 73 -3.69 -9.31 5.45
CA ALA A 73 -2.81 -10.14 4.65
C ALA A 73 -1.38 -10.24 5.22
N PHE A 74 -1.26 -10.24 6.55
CA PHE A 74 -0.01 -10.41 7.27
C PHE A 74 0.32 -11.91 7.47
N GLY A 75 0.17 -12.69 6.39
CA GLY A 75 0.45 -14.11 6.36
C GLY A 75 1.74 -14.46 5.61
N TYR A 76 2.24 -15.67 5.81
CA TYR A 76 3.43 -16.19 5.12
C TYR A 76 3.32 -16.09 3.59
N ASP A 77 2.13 -16.28 3.03
CA ASP A 77 1.92 -16.26 1.58
C ASP A 77 1.96 -14.85 0.97
N HIS A 78 1.96 -13.79 1.79
CA HIS A 78 1.74 -12.41 1.34
C HIS A 78 2.88 -11.48 1.78
N VAL A 79 3.35 -11.60 3.03
CA VAL A 79 4.38 -10.73 3.60
C VAL A 79 5.69 -10.75 2.79
N PRO A 80 6.24 -11.90 2.37
CA PRO A 80 7.47 -11.93 1.58
C PRO A 80 7.33 -11.19 0.24
N GLY A 81 6.19 -11.37 -0.45
CA GLY A 81 5.89 -10.69 -1.71
C GLY A 81 5.74 -9.18 -1.53
N ASN A 82 4.98 -8.75 -0.52
CA ASN A 82 4.81 -7.33 -0.20
C ASN A 82 6.15 -6.66 0.15
N LEU A 83 6.98 -7.32 0.95
CA LEU A 83 8.31 -6.83 1.32
C LEU A 83 9.22 -6.72 0.08
N ALA A 84 9.27 -7.77 -0.75
CA ALA A 84 10.06 -7.76 -1.97
C ALA A 84 9.64 -6.64 -2.93
N GLY A 85 8.33 -6.44 -3.10
CA GLY A 85 7.79 -5.34 -3.91
C GLY A 85 8.16 -3.96 -3.35
N ALA A 86 8.06 -3.77 -2.03
CA ALA A 86 8.44 -2.52 -1.38
C ALA A 86 9.95 -2.22 -1.52
N LEU A 87 10.81 -3.24 -1.39
CA LEU A 87 12.25 -3.09 -1.61
C LEU A 87 12.57 -2.76 -3.07
N ALA A 88 11.95 -3.46 -4.02
CA ALA A 88 12.12 -3.17 -5.45
C ALA A 88 11.70 -1.74 -5.80
N LEU A 89 10.58 -1.25 -5.24
CA LEU A 89 10.13 0.14 -5.44
C LEU A 89 11.10 1.16 -4.83
N ARG A 90 11.66 0.87 -3.66
CA ARG A 90 12.67 1.73 -3.01
C ARG A 90 13.94 1.83 -3.85
N ASP A 91 14.43 0.70 -4.34
CA ASP A 91 15.64 0.66 -5.19
C ASP A 91 15.38 1.38 -6.52
N ALA A 92 14.24 1.13 -7.16
CA ALA A 92 13.84 1.81 -8.38
C ALA A 92 13.72 3.33 -8.20
N ALA A 93 13.22 3.81 -7.07
CA ALA A 93 13.15 5.25 -6.79
C ALA A 93 14.55 5.92 -6.74
N THR A 94 15.59 5.17 -6.36
CA THR A 94 16.98 5.67 -6.37
C THR A 94 17.65 5.54 -7.74
N ALA A 95 17.23 4.57 -8.55
CA ALA A 95 17.76 4.33 -9.89
C ALA A 95 17.04 5.14 -10.98
N TRP A 96 15.84 5.66 -10.68
CA TRP A 96 15.02 6.42 -11.62
C TRP A 96 15.58 7.83 -11.83
N THR A 97 16.32 8.00 -12.93
CA THR A 97 16.47 9.30 -13.58
C THR A 97 15.19 9.56 -14.38
N SER A 98 14.49 10.68 -14.12
CA SER A 98 13.31 11.08 -14.87
C SER A 98 13.52 10.88 -16.38
N PRO A 99 12.53 10.40 -17.15
CA PRO A 99 12.67 10.32 -18.59
C PRO A 99 12.90 11.75 -19.05
N THR A 100 14.08 12.00 -19.61
CA THR A 100 14.42 13.27 -20.24
C THR A 100 13.25 13.66 -21.13
N SER A 101 12.69 14.85 -20.90
CA SER A 101 11.67 15.44 -21.76
C SER A 101 12.08 15.23 -23.21
N HIS A 102 11.17 14.66 -24.02
CA HIS A 102 11.37 14.50 -25.45
C HIS A 102 12.02 15.77 -26.03
N PRO A 103 13.11 15.67 -26.81
CA PRO A 103 13.64 16.84 -27.49
C PRO A 103 12.52 17.43 -28.34
N GLU A 104 12.26 18.71 -28.12
CA GLU A 104 11.26 19.52 -28.81
C GLU A 104 11.34 19.24 -30.32
N SER A 105 10.26 18.71 -30.90
CA SER A 105 10.12 18.56 -32.34
C SER A 105 10.28 19.94 -32.99
N SER A 106 11.36 20.14 -33.73
CA SER A 106 11.63 21.38 -34.47
C SER A 106 10.48 21.73 -35.42
N PRO A 107 10.13 23.02 -35.62
CA PRO A 107 9.08 23.39 -36.55
C PRO A 107 9.58 23.14 -37.98
N SER A 108 9.06 22.12 -38.65
CA SER A 108 9.18 22.00 -40.10
C SER A 108 8.19 22.99 -40.75
N ALA A 109 8.71 24.15 -41.15
CA ALA A 109 8.02 25.09 -42.02
C ALA A 109 8.96 25.49 -43.16
N ALA A 110 8.36 25.64 -44.35
CA ALA A 110 8.93 25.94 -45.67
C ALA A 110 9.46 24.69 -46.41
N GLU A 111 9.01 24.33 -47.61
CA GLU A 111 8.65 25.18 -48.74
C GLU A 111 7.49 24.59 -49.59
N HIS A 112 6.47 25.41 -49.82
CA HIS A 112 5.50 25.21 -50.90
C HIS A 112 6.12 25.67 -52.22
N GLY A 113 6.57 24.73 -53.05
CA GLY A 113 7.05 24.99 -54.42
C GLY A 113 5.92 24.83 -55.44
N HIS A 114 5.23 25.92 -55.75
CA HIS A 114 4.30 26.05 -56.87
C HIS A 114 5.03 25.83 -58.21
N ARG A 115 4.68 24.80 -58.99
CA ARG A 115 5.09 24.67 -60.39
C ARG A 115 3.95 25.13 -61.32
N PRO A 116 4.21 26.03 -62.29
CA PRO A 116 3.19 26.49 -63.22
C PRO A 116 2.90 25.42 -64.28
N ARG A 117 1.65 25.40 -64.75
CA ARG A 117 1.17 24.56 -65.85
C ARG A 117 1.81 24.99 -67.17
N ALA A 118 2.20 24.00 -67.97
CA ALA A 118 2.30 24.07 -69.43
C ALA A 118 1.40 22.98 -70.01
#